data_AF-A0A7C0XJA0-F1
#
_entry.id   AF-A0A7C0XJA0-F1
#
_cell.length_a   1.000
_cell.length_b   1.000
_cell.length_c   1.000
_cell.angle_alpha   90.00
_cell.angle_beta   90.00
_cell.angle_gamma   90.00
#
_symmetry.space_group_name_H-M   'P 1'
#
loop_
_entity.id
_entity.type
_entity.pdbx_description
1 polymer ?
#
loop_
_entity_poly.entity_id
_entity_poly.type
_entity_poly.pdbx_seq_one_letter_code
_entity_poly.pdbx_strand_id
1 'polypeptide(L)'
;MSREFYELGELEGKSVRLFGIPTGTKLDQMFWKVEREGGRIVRKPLGGIPYLSVLNVTGVPDTGKSVLAEQFAIAQANSDYRILFITVESPANFLYTSMKMKAEYLGADFSKVMKNVIVIDASANEEFRENPKALMDTMAYAIREKHTNSVIIDSITGLYEHKEVMARQIVRLFFNFLKKWRQTGLFISQKRSTQLSESAEAAGGLAVAHIVDGTIVMDKKLIESRWEMNLYNRPIGSVIRTVRIDGCRLTGHDARSWVFEISPGGTINIISPLEEFISRRQEG
;
A
#
# COMPACT_ATOMS: atom_id res chain seq x y z
N MET A 1 0.09 22.83 -33.81
CA MET A 1 0.09 22.52 -32.37
C MET A 1 -1.07 21.56 -32.12
N SER A 2 -0.81 20.37 -31.58
CA SER A 2 -1.90 19.54 -31.02
C SER A 2 -2.52 20.29 -29.84
N ARG A 3 -3.85 20.28 -29.73
CA ARG A 3 -4.58 20.93 -28.63
C ARG A 3 -4.12 20.31 -27.29
N GLU A 4 -3.55 21.12 -26.40
CA GLU A 4 -2.95 20.67 -25.11
C GLU A 4 -3.91 20.76 -23.92
N PHE A 5 -5.19 21.06 -24.17
CA PHE A 5 -6.23 21.14 -23.16
C PHE A 5 -7.46 20.34 -23.58
N TYR A 6 -8.22 19.86 -22.60
CA TYR A 6 -9.43 19.06 -22.81
C TYR A 6 -10.58 19.62 -22.00
N GLU A 7 -11.78 19.62 -22.57
CA GLU A 7 -13.00 19.73 -21.79
C GLU A 7 -13.28 18.40 -21.08
N LEU A 8 -13.88 18.43 -19.88
CA LEU A 8 -14.11 17.20 -19.11
C LEU A 8 -14.95 16.16 -19.89
N GLY A 9 -15.90 16.62 -20.70
CA GLY A 9 -16.71 15.75 -21.57
C GLY A 9 -15.90 15.04 -22.66
N GLU A 10 -14.80 15.64 -23.16
CA GLU A 10 -13.92 15.02 -24.15
C GLU A 10 -13.17 13.80 -23.59
N LEU A 11 -13.16 13.62 -22.26
CA LEU A 11 -12.52 12.52 -21.57
C LEU A 11 -13.47 11.34 -21.29
N GLU A 12 -14.75 11.43 -21.60
CA GLU A 12 -15.75 10.38 -21.29
C GLU A 12 -15.34 9.01 -21.86
N GLY A 13 -14.96 8.96 -23.15
CA GLY A 13 -14.47 7.74 -23.81
C GLY A 13 -13.08 7.26 -23.34
N LYS A 14 -12.36 8.08 -22.57
CA LYS A 14 -11.04 7.76 -21.99
C LYS A 14 -11.13 7.54 -20.47
N SER A 15 -12.32 7.62 -19.88
CA SER A 15 -12.51 7.54 -18.45
C SER A 15 -12.10 6.17 -17.90
N VAL A 16 -11.45 6.18 -16.74
CA VAL A 16 -11.08 4.95 -16.04
C VAL A 16 -12.28 4.50 -15.21
N ARG A 17 -12.68 3.24 -15.36
CA ARG A 17 -13.74 2.66 -14.54
C ARG A 17 -13.26 2.56 -13.09
N LEU A 18 -14.08 3.04 -12.17
CA LEU A 18 -13.82 2.91 -10.73
C LEU A 18 -14.32 1.54 -10.23
N PHE A 19 -13.39 0.65 -9.91
CA PHE A 19 -13.66 -0.62 -9.23
C PHE A 19 -12.50 -0.98 -8.30
N GLY A 20 -12.72 -1.91 -7.37
CA GLY A 20 -11.74 -2.33 -6.38
C GLY A 20 -10.83 -3.45 -6.87
N ILE A 21 -9.56 -3.37 -6.46
CA ILE A 21 -8.54 -4.40 -6.61
C ILE A 21 -8.33 -5.04 -5.24
N PRO A 22 -8.78 -6.29 -5.04
CA PRO A 22 -8.73 -6.94 -3.74
C PRO A 22 -7.31 -7.03 -3.18
N THR A 23 -7.20 -6.80 -1.88
CA THR A 23 -5.95 -6.88 -1.13
C THR A 23 -5.77 -8.20 -0.39
N GLY A 24 -6.84 -8.99 -0.26
CA GLY A 24 -6.82 -10.19 0.59
C GLY A 24 -6.77 -9.83 2.08
N THR A 25 -7.29 -8.64 2.44
CA THR A 25 -7.40 -8.13 3.81
C THR A 25 -8.72 -7.40 3.98
N LYS A 26 -9.08 -6.96 5.21
CA LYS A 26 -10.27 -6.12 5.38
C LYS A 26 -10.15 -4.71 4.81
N LEU A 27 -8.99 -4.29 4.26
CA LEU A 27 -8.91 -3.05 3.47
C LEU A 27 -9.91 -3.05 2.31
N ASP A 28 -10.32 -4.23 1.84
CA ASP A 28 -11.28 -4.41 0.74
C ASP A 28 -12.67 -3.81 1.05
N GLN A 29 -12.95 -3.62 2.34
CA GLN A 29 -14.21 -3.04 2.85
C GLN A 29 -14.08 -1.54 3.16
N MET A 30 -12.87 -0.99 3.10
CA MET A 30 -12.57 0.35 3.61
C MET A 30 -12.62 1.44 2.54
N PHE A 31 -12.60 1.09 1.26
CA PHE A 31 -12.91 2.03 0.16
C PHE A 31 -14.36 1.86 -0.27
N TRP A 32 -15.04 2.92 -0.70
CA TRP A 32 -16.45 2.84 -1.07
C TRP A 32 -16.82 3.59 -2.34
N LYS A 33 -17.71 2.97 -3.11
CA LYS A 33 -18.47 3.65 -4.15
C LYS A 33 -19.84 4.08 -3.63
N VAL A 34 -20.42 5.05 -4.31
CA VAL A 34 -21.77 5.54 -4.06
C VAL A 34 -22.65 5.08 -5.20
N GLU A 35 -23.76 4.43 -4.87
CA GLU A 35 -24.78 4.01 -5.84
C GLU A 35 -26.12 4.67 -5.49
N ARG A 36 -26.97 4.88 -6.51
CA ARG A 36 -28.35 5.34 -6.31
C ARG A 36 -29.28 4.14 -6.33
N GLU A 37 -29.93 3.87 -5.20
CA GLU A 37 -30.95 2.84 -5.07
C GLU A 37 -32.24 3.50 -4.57
N GLY A 38 -33.33 3.40 -5.35
CA GLY A 38 -34.62 3.97 -4.96
C GLY A 38 -34.60 5.48 -4.66
N GLY A 39 -33.75 6.24 -5.36
CA GLY A 39 -33.59 7.69 -5.13
C GLY A 39 -32.71 8.07 -3.93
N ARG A 40 -32.20 7.10 -3.16
CA ARG A 40 -31.26 7.34 -2.05
C ARG A 40 -29.83 7.01 -2.46
N ILE A 41 -28.89 7.77 -1.93
CA ILE A 41 -27.45 7.54 -2.06
C ILE A 41 -27.06 6.48 -1.03
N VAL A 42 -26.62 5.32 -1.51
CA VAL A 42 -26.16 4.19 -0.67
C VAL A 42 -24.66 4.01 -0.85
N ARG A 43 -23.95 3.90 0.26
CA ARG A 43 -22.51 3.59 0.30
C ARG A 43 -22.32 2.08 0.20
N LYS A 44 -21.53 1.62 -0.78
CA LYS A 44 -21.15 0.21 -0.92
C LYS A 44 -19.63 0.06 -0.95
N PRO A 45 -19.08 -1.03 -0.38
CA PRO A 45 -17.67 -1.34 -0.50
C PRO A 45 -17.21 -1.37 -1.96
N LEU A 46 -16.04 -0.80 -2.23
CA LEU A 46 -15.41 -0.86 -3.54
C LEU A 46 -14.85 -2.25 -3.84
N GLY A 47 -14.53 -3.03 -2.79
CA GLY A 47 -14.00 -4.39 -2.89
C GLY A 47 -12.47 -4.45 -3.03
N GLY A 48 -11.75 -3.42 -2.58
CA GLY A 48 -10.30 -3.33 -2.74
C GLY A 48 -9.79 -1.90 -2.87
N ILE A 49 -8.50 -1.76 -3.17
CA ILE A 49 -7.91 -0.47 -3.53
C ILE A 49 -8.40 -0.02 -4.91
N PRO A 50 -8.54 1.28 -5.20
CA PRO A 50 -9.09 1.70 -6.49
C PRO A 50 -8.21 1.28 -7.67
N TYR A 51 -8.81 0.75 -8.73
CA TYR A 51 -8.11 0.39 -9.96
C TYR A 51 -7.33 1.58 -10.56
N LEU A 52 -6.08 1.34 -10.97
CA LEU A 52 -5.14 2.36 -11.47
C LEU A 52 -4.80 3.48 -10.48
N SER A 53 -5.12 3.28 -9.19
CA SER A 53 -4.56 4.11 -8.13
C SER A 53 -3.09 3.76 -7.90
N VAL A 54 -2.31 4.76 -7.54
CA VAL A 54 -1.00 4.59 -6.92
C VAL A 54 -1.19 5.01 -5.47
N LEU A 55 -1.11 4.06 -4.55
CA LEU A 55 -1.25 4.29 -3.11
C LEU A 55 0.11 4.20 -2.42
N ASN A 56 0.28 4.99 -1.38
CA ASN A 56 1.44 4.92 -0.49
C ASN A 56 1.05 4.22 0.81
N VAL A 57 1.81 3.19 1.21
CA VAL A 57 1.74 2.59 2.54
C VAL A 57 2.92 3.10 3.34
N THR A 58 2.65 3.88 4.37
CA THR A 58 3.68 4.53 5.17
C THR A 58 3.55 4.23 6.65
N GLY A 59 4.65 4.37 7.38
CA GLY A 59 4.72 4.06 8.80
C GLY A 59 6.15 3.93 9.28
N VAL A 60 6.36 3.98 10.59
CA VAL A 60 7.66 3.72 11.20
C VAL A 60 8.16 2.30 10.87
N PRO A 61 9.46 1.99 11.01
CA PRO A 61 9.97 0.63 10.80
C PRO A 61 9.21 -0.43 11.60
N ASP A 62 9.15 -1.65 11.06
CA ASP A 62 8.51 -2.84 11.66
C ASP A 62 7.01 -2.71 12.01
N THR A 63 6.28 -1.84 11.31
CA THR A 63 4.81 -1.77 11.41
C THR A 63 4.11 -2.87 10.62
N GLY A 64 4.77 -3.54 9.68
CA GLY A 64 4.18 -4.59 8.83
C GLY A 64 3.89 -4.17 7.39
N LYS A 65 4.50 -3.08 6.90
CA LYS A 65 4.27 -2.57 5.53
C LYS A 65 4.61 -3.60 4.43
N SER A 66 5.78 -4.22 4.51
CA SER A 66 6.19 -5.28 3.59
C SER A 66 5.29 -6.50 3.67
N VAL A 67 4.82 -6.84 4.88
CA VAL A 67 3.82 -7.92 5.07
C VAL A 67 2.54 -7.61 4.30
N LEU A 68 2.04 -6.37 4.38
CA LEU A 68 0.86 -5.96 3.60
C LEU A 68 1.12 -6.04 2.09
N ALA A 69 2.29 -5.59 1.65
CA ALA A 69 2.67 -5.59 0.24
C ALA A 69 2.74 -7.01 -0.34
N GLU A 70 3.38 -7.93 0.39
CA GLU A 70 3.47 -9.33 0.02
C GLU A 70 2.10 -10.02 0.01
N GLN A 71 1.25 -9.75 1.00
CA GLN A 71 -0.10 -10.31 1.05
C GLN A 71 -0.97 -9.81 -0.10
N PHE A 72 -0.87 -8.52 -0.46
CA PHE A 72 -1.50 -7.96 -1.66
C PHE A 72 -1.01 -8.67 -2.93
N ALA A 73 0.30 -8.90 -3.07
CA ALA A 73 0.86 -9.63 -4.21
C ALA A 73 0.32 -11.07 -4.30
N ILE A 74 0.26 -11.79 -3.18
CA ILE A 74 -0.24 -13.16 -3.12
C ILE A 74 -1.73 -13.23 -3.51
N ALA A 75 -2.55 -12.32 -2.98
CA ALA A 75 -3.99 -12.26 -3.28
C ALA A 75 -4.25 -11.99 -4.78
N GLN A 76 -3.52 -11.03 -5.33
CA GLN A 76 -3.61 -10.67 -6.75
C GLN A 76 -3.12 -11.81 -7.66
N ALA A 77 -1.99 -12.45 -7.31
CA ALA A 77 -1.45 -13.57 -8.07
C ALA A 77 -2.42 -14.76 -8.11
N ASN A 78 -3.13 -15.02 -7.02
CA ASN A 78 -4.14 -16.09 -6.95
C ASN A 78 -5.39 -15.79 -7.78
N SER A 79 -5.67 -14.50 -8.00
CA SER A 79 -6.72 -14.00 -8.89
C SER A 79 -6.25 -13.85 -10.36
N ASP A 80 -5.12 -14.48 -10.71
CA ASP A 80 -4.51 -14.49 -12.05
C ASP A 80 -4.08 -13.11 -12.59
N TYR A 81 -3.97 -12.10 -11.70
CA TYR A 81 -3.32 -10.84 -12.00
C TYR A 81 -1.80 -11.01 -11.88
N ARG A 82 -1.07 -10.34 -12.78
CA ARG A 82 0.40 -10.33 -12.76
C ARG A 82 0.92 -9.09 -12.05
N ILE A 83 1.89 -9.29 -11.16
CA ILE A 83 2.43 -8.25 -10.29
C ILE A 83 3.91 -8.08 -10.57
N LEU A 84 4.34 -6.86 -10.80
CA LEU A 84 5.75 -6.50 -10.78
C LEU A 84 6.13 -6.05 -9.37
N PHE A 85 6.97 -6.83 -8.70
CA PHE A 85 7.46 -6.56 -7.35
C PHE A 85 8.91 -6.05 -7.44
N ILE A 86 9.13 -4.81 -7.04
CA ILE A 86 10.46 -4.21 -6.95
C ILE A 86 10.88 -4.27 -5.50
N THR A 87 11.89 -5.07 -5.20
CA THR A 87 12.51 -5.12 -3.87
C THR A 87 13.78 -4.28 -3.87
N VAL A 88 13.86 -3.32 -2.96
CA VAL A 88 14.94 -2.30 -2.89
C VAL A 88 15.81 -2.51 -1.66
N GLU A 89 15.23 -2.98 -0.55
CA GLU A 89 15.95 -3.15 0.71
C GLU A 89 16.34 -4.62 0.98
N SER A 90 15.47 -5.57 0.60
CA SER A 90 15.69 -7.00 0.89
C SER A 90 16.01 -7.79 -0.39
N PRO A 91 17.03 -8.66 -0.38
CA PRO A 91 17.32 -9.53 -1.53
C PRO A 91 16.15 -10.44 -1.90
N ALA A 92 15.98 -10.71 -3.20
CA ALA A 92 14.81 -11.41 -3.74
C ALA A 92 14.65 -12.86 -3.24
N ASN A 93 15.74 -13.53 -2.83
CA ASN A 93 15.68 -14.87 -2.24
C ASN A 93 14.96 -14.89 -0.88
N PHE A 94 15.07 -13.83 -0.08
CA PHE A 94 14.29 -13.69 1.16
C PHE A 94 12.81 -13.47 0.85
N LEU A 95 12.51 -12.68 -0.19
CA LEU A 95 11.13 -12.46 -0.65
C LEU A 95 10.45 -13.78 -1.05
N TYR A 96 11.16 -14.66 -1.78
CA TYR A 96 10.63 -15.98 -2.15
C TYR A 96 10.21 -16.80 -0.93
N THR A 97 11.10 -16.93 0.06
CA THR A 97 10.85 -17.72 1.28
C THR A 97 9.68 -17.14 2.06
N SER A 98 9.68 -15.81 2.20
CA SER A 98 8.65 -15.04 2.88
C SER A 98 7.26 -15.23 2.24
N MET A 99 7.16 -15.11 0.92
CA MET A 99 5.92 -15.31 0.18
C MET A 99 5.42 -16.76 0.22
N LYS A 100 6.32 -17.75 0.19
CA LYS A 100 5.97 -19.17 0.30
C LYS A 100 5.26 -19.46 1.62
N MET A 101 5.87 -19.07 2.73
CA MET A 101 5.28 -19.30 4.06
C MET A 101 3.93 -18.59 4.21
N LYS A 102 3.81 -17.36 3.73
CA LYS A 102 2.53 -16.62 3.76
C LYS A 102 1.47 -17.28 2.88
N ALA A 103 1.83 -17.72 1.66
CA ALA A 103 0.90 -18.40 0.76
C ALA A 103 0.36 -19.70 1.38
N GLU A 104 1.24 -20.51 1.98
CA GLU A 104 0.86 -21.72 2.71
C GLU A 104 -0.11 -21.39 3.87
N TYR A 105 0.20 -20.38 4.68
CA TYR A 105 -0.65 -19.95 5.79
C TYR A 105 -2.02 -19.41 5.34
N LEU A 106 -2.07 -18.73 4.20
CA LEU A 106 -3.31 -18.19 3.61
C LEU A 106 -4.13 -19.26 2.85
N GLY A 107 -3.61 -20.47 2.69
CA GLY A 107 -4.21 -21.50 1.83
C GLY A 107 -4.21 -21.10 0.34
N ALA A 108 -3.26 -20.25 -0.07
CA ALA A 108 -3.12 -19.74 -1.42
C ALA A 108 -2.27 -20.69 -2.28
N ASP A 109 -2.55 -20.75 -3.58
CA ASP A 109 -1.79 -21.58 -4.51
C ASP A 109 -0.44 -20.92 -4.81
N PHE A 110 0.63 -21.44 -4.20
CA PHE A 110 1.98 -20.90 -4.40
C PHE A 110 2.50 -21.06 -5.84
N SER A 111 1.97 -22.01 -6.62
CA SER A 111 2.33 -22.14 -8.04
C SER A 111 1.86 -20.94 -8.86
N LYS A 112 0.67 -20.41 -8.55
CA LYS A 112 0.19 -19.14 -9.12
C LYS A 112 1.06 -17.96 -8.70
N VAL A 113 1.47 -17.91 -7.43
CA VAL A 113 2.39 -16.87 -6.93
C VAL A 113 3.70 -16.88 -7.73
N MET A 114 4.34 -18.03 -7.88
CA MET A 114 5.59 -18.16 -8.65
C MET A 114 5.43 -17.76 -10.12
N LYS A 115 4.26 -18.04 -10.72
CA LYS A 115 3.98 -17.70 -12.12
C LYS A 115 3.68 -16.22 -12.34
N ASN A 116 2.94 -15.62 -11.41
CA ASN A 116 2.31 -14.31 -11.61
C ASN A 116 3.05 -13.16 -10.89
N VAL A 117 3.98 -13.43 -9.98
CA VAL A 117 4.85 -12.42 -9.36
C VAL A 117 6.18 -12.36 -10.12
N ILE A 118 6.44 -11.21 -10.73
CA ILE A 118 7.67 -10.90 -11.46
C ILE A 118 8.50 -9.98 -10.58
N VAL A 119 9.76 -10.33 -10.31
CA VAL A 119 10.60 -9.59 -9.37
C VAL A 119 11.69 -8.83 -10.11
N ILE A 120 11.90 -7.57 -9.73
CA ILE A 120 13.14 -6.83 -10.01
C ILE A 120 13.85 -6.62 -8.67
N ASP A 121 15.05 -7.17 -8.57
CA ASP A 121 15.90 -7.00 -7.39
C ASP A 121 16.78 -5.75 -7.57
N ALA A 122 16.34 -4.64 -6.97
CA ALA A 122 17.12 -3.40 -6.89
C ALA A 122 18.01 -3.38 -5.64
N SER A 123 17.81 -4.27 -4.67
CA SER A 123 18.66 -4.34 -3.47
C SER A 123 20.08 -4.80 -3.80
N ALA A 124 20.20 -5.71 -4.78
CA ALA A 124 21.47 -6.22 -5.27
C ALA A 124 22.10 -5.38 -6.40
N ASN A 125 21.39 -4.37 -6.92
CA ASN A 125 21.84 -3.55 -8.04
C ASN A 125 21.91 -2.07 -7.66
N GLU A 126 23.12 -1.58 -7.41
CA GLU A 126 23.38 -0.19 -7.05
C GLU A 126 22.91 0.81 -8.11
N GLU A 127 23.07 0.49 -9.41
CA GLU A 127 22.61 1.35 -10.50
C GLU A 127 21.10 1.61 -10.42
N PHE A 128 20.30 0.59 -10.06
CA PHE A 128 18.86 0.75 -9.92
C PHE A 128 18.45 1.65 -8.75
N ARG A 129 19.27 1.71 -7.69
CA ARG A 129 19.03 2.60 -6.54
C ARG A 129 19.45 4.04 -6.82
N GLU A 130 20.53 4.22 -7.57
CA GLU A 130 21.08 5.55 -7.83
C GLU A 130 20.47 6.25 -9.05
N ASN A 131 20.00 5.46 -10.03
CA ASN A 131 19.45 5.91 -11.30
C ASN A 131 18.00 5.42 -11.50
N PRO A 132 16.99 6.20 -11.05
CA PRO A 132 15.58 5.88 -11.24
C PRO A 132 15.18 5.57 -12.69
N LYS A 133 15.86 6.18 -13.67
CA LYS A 133 15.57 5.96 -15.09
C LYS A 133 15.92 4.53 -15.53
N ALA A 134 17.08 4.01 -15.12
CA ALA A 134 17.51 2.64 -15.43
C ALA A 134 16.52 1.61 -14.86
N LEU A 135 16.07 1.83 -13.62
CA LEU A 135 15.02 1.00 -13.02
C LEU A 135 13.70 1.11 -13.80
N MET A 136 13.26 2.31 -14.16
CA MET A 136 12.04 2.53 -14.95
C MET A 136 12.10 1.89 -16.35
N ASP A 137 13.25 1.89 -17.01
CA ASP A 137 13.44 1.23 -18.31
C ASP A 137 13.30 -0.30 -18.17
N THR A 138 13.89 -0.87 -17.11
CA THR A 138 13.74 -2.29 -16.76
C THR A 138 12.28 -2.64 -16.41
N MET A 139 11.61 -1.78 -15.64
CA MET A 139 10.18 -1.92 -15.33
C MET A 139 9.33 -1.86 -16.60
N ALA A 140 9.61 -0.94 -17.53
CA ALA A 140 8.88 -0.81 -18.79
C ALA A 140 9.00 -2.08 -19.65
N TYR A 141 10.22 -2.65 -19.71
CA TYR A 141 10.44 -3.93 -20.38
C TYR A 141 9.63 -5.05 -19.71
N ALA A 142 9.70 -5.17 -18.38
CA ALA A 142 8.96 -6.20 -17.65
C ALA A 142 7.43 -6.05 -17.80
N ILE A 143 6.89 -4.82 -17.71
CA ILE A 143 5.46 -4.54 -17.89
C ILE A 143 5.01 -4.97 -19.29
N ARG A 144 5.79 -4.66 -20.34
CA ARG A 144 5.47 -5.05 -21.72
C ARG A 144 5.53 -6.55 -21.93
N GLU A 145 6.61 -7.18 -21.50
CA GLU A 145 6.89 -8.59 -21.74
C GLU A 145 6.01 -9.52 -20.92
N LYS A 146 5.75 -9.12 -19.67
CA LYS A 146 5.01 -9.94 -18.71
C LYS A 146 3.56 -9.49 -18.55
N HIS A 147 3.14 -8.40 -19.18
CA HIS A 147 1.77 -7.87 -19.14
C HIS A 147 1.24 -7.70 -17.71
N THR A 148 2.03 -7.04 -16.86
CA THR A 148 1.66 -6.84 -15.46
C THR A 148 0.48 -5.87 -15.31
N ASN A 149 -0.26 -6.04 -14.22
CA ASN A 149 -1.44 -5.23 -13.90
C ASN A 149 -1.19 -4.31 -12.70
N SER A 150 -0.32 -4.76 -11.78
CA SER A 150 0.01 -4.04 -10.55
C SER A 150 1.52 -3.98 -10.34
N VAL A 151 1.97 -2.92 -9.68
CA VAL A 151 3.37 -2.70 -9.34
C VAL A 151 3.49 -2.41 -7.85
N ILE A 152 4.43 -3.08 -7.19
CA ILE A 152 4.78 -2.83 -5.78
C ILE A 152 6.23 -2.39 -5.75
N ILE A 153 6.53 -1.30 -5.04
CA ILE A 153 7.90 -0.84 -4.79
C ILE A 153 8.14 -0.87 -3.27
N ASP A 154 8.95 -1.84 -2.83
CA ASP A 154 9.30 -2.05 -1.43
C ASP A 154 10.83 -1.90 -1.19
N SER A 155 11.33 -0.73 -0.80
CA SER A 155 10.63 0.52 -0.50
C SER A 155 10.98 1.62 -1.49
N ILE A 156 10.04 2.52 -1.77
CA ILE A 156 10.32 3.75 -2.54
C ILE A 156 11.34 4.63 -1.79
N THR A 157 11.43 4.50 -0.46
CA THR A 157 12.36 5.26 0.38
C THR A 157 13.81 4.93 0.05
N GLY A 158 14.13 3.66 -0.19
CA GLY A 158 15.47 3.24 -0.61
C GLY A 158 15.96 3.86 -1.92
N LEU A 159 15.05 4.32 -2.80
CA LEU A 159 15.42 4.96 -4.08
C LEU A 159 15.81 6.44 -3.94
N TYR A 160 15.59 7.05 -2.78
CA TYR A 160 15.96 8.45 -2.52
C TYR A 160 16.62 8.67 -1.16
N GLU A 161 16.99 7.60 -0.44
CA GLU A 161 17.56 7.68 0.90
C GLU A 161 18.82 8.56 0.95
N HIS A 162 19.69 8.45 -0.05
CA HIS A 162 20.89 9.27 -0.20
C HIS A 162 20.62 10.64 -0.88
N LYS A 163 19.38 10.89 -1.32
CA LYS A 163 18.96 12.07 -2.10
C LYS A 163 17.63 12.61 -1.61
N GLU A 164 17.47 12.80 -0.30
CA GLU A 164 16.16 13.17 0.31
C GLU A 164 15.56 14.46 -0.28
N VAL A 165 16.39 15.44 -0.63
CA VAL A 165 15.97 16.68 -1.32
C VAL A 165 15.24 16.38 -2.64
N MET A 166 15.60 15.29 -3.32
CA MET A 166 15.00 14.84 -4.58
C MET A 166 13.80 13.89 -4.40
N ALA A 167 13.43 13.52 -3.16
CA ALA A 167 12.38 12.52 -2.91
C ALA A 167 11.07 12.83 -3.64
N ARG A 168 10.63 14.10 -3.62
CA ARG A 168 9.43 14.55 -4.35
C ARG A 168 9.52 14.31 -5.85
N GLN A 169 10.66 14.61 -6.46
CA GLN A 169 10.88 14.45 -7.89
C GLN A 169 10.89 12.97 -8.26
N ILE A 170 11.62 12.15 -7.49
CA ILE A 170 11.74 10.71 -7.71
C ILE A 170 10.37 10.03 -7.60
N VAL A 171 9.62 10.29 -6.53
CA VAL A 171 8.27 9.72 -6.34
C VAL A 171 7.34 10.16 -7.48
N ARG A 172 7.40 11.41 -7.92
CA ARG A 172 6.59 11.92 -9.03
C ARG A 172 6.95 11.25 -10.36
N LEU A 173 8.21 10.92 -10.60
CA LEU A 173 8.64 10.15 -11.78
C LEU A 173 7.98 8.77 -11.79
N PHE A 174 8.07 8.01 -10.68
CA PHE A 174 7.44 6.70 -10.57
C PHE A 174 5.91 6.77 -10.63
N PHE A 175 5.30 7.74 -9.96
CA PHE A 175 3.84 7.97 -10.01
C PHE A 175 3.36 8.18 -11.46
N ASN A 176 3.98 9.13 -12.17
CA ASN A 176 3.63 9.44 -13.56
C ASN A 176 3.89 8.24 -14.49
N PHE A 177 4.95 7.50 -14.24
CA PHE A 177 5.25 6.27 -14.96
C PHE A 177 4.14 5.25 -14.80
N LEU A 178 3.74 4.90 -13.57
CA LEU A 178 2.66 3.92 -13.35
C LEU A 178 1.33 4.37 -13.96
N LYS A 179 1.01 5.68 -13.90
CA LYS A 179 -0.17 6.24 -14.57
C LYS A 179 -0.12 6.06 -16.09
N LYS A 180 1.03 6.38 -16.72
CA LYS A 180 1.24 6.20 -18.17
C LYS A 180 1.12 4.73 -18.59
N TRP A 181 1.63 3.81 -17.77
CA TRP A 181 1.62 2.37 -18.03
C TRP A 181 0.36 1.66 -17.54
N ARG A 182 -0.65 2.39 -17.05
CA ARG A 182 -1.92 1.87 -16.52
C ARG A 182 -1.71 0.72 -15.53
N GLN A 183 -0.83 0.95 -14.55
CA GLN A 183 -0.57 0.02 -13.46
C GLN A 183 -1.27 0.50 -12.18
N THR A 184 -1.82 -0.44 -11.40
CA THR A 184 -2.19 -0.16 -9.99
C THR A 184 -0.92 -0.24 -9.14
N GLY A 185 -0.61 0.81 -8.39
CA GLY A 185 0.66 0.96 -7.69
C GLY A 185 0.52 0.89 -6.17
N LEU A 186 1.47 0.21 -5.51
CA LEU A 186 1.67 0.28 -4.06
C LEU A 186 3.12 0.69 -3.77
N PHE A 187 3.31 1.89 -3.23
CA PHE A 187 4.60 2.37 -2.77
C PHE A 187 4.74 2.13 -1.27
N ILE A 188 5.78 1.43 -0.84
CA ILE A 188 6.10 1.30 0.57
C ILE A 188 7.09 2.40 0.93
N SER A 189 6.76 3.22 1.93
CA SER A 189 7.64 4.27 2.44
C SER A 189 7.80 4.20 3.95
N GLN A 190 8.92 4.72 4.44
CA GLN A 190 9.20 4.77 5.88
C GLN A 190 8.92 6.17 6.43
N LYS A 191 8.31 6.26 7.62
CA LYS A 191 8.21 7.52 8.38
C LYS A 191 9.36 7.58 9.38
N ARG A 192 10.11 8.69 9.43
CA ARG A 192 11.11 8.93 10.48
C ARG A 192 10.39 9.20 11.81
N SER A 193 10.84 8.53 12.88
CA SER A 193 10.22 8.55 14.22
C SER A 193 10.20 9.93 14.88
N THR A 194 11.08 10.85 14.50
CA THR A 194 11.17 12.21 15.07
C THR A 194 10.04 13.15 14.63
N GLN A 195 9.19 12.75 13.68
CA GLN A 195 7.99 13.50 13.25
C GLN A 195 6.71 13.06 13.97
N LEU A 196 6.84 12.66 15.24
CA LEU A 196 5.73 12.31 16.12
C LEU A 196 5.02 13.55 16.70
N SER A 197 5.55 14.76 16.50
CA SER A 197 4.92 16.01 16.95
C SER A 197 4.10 16.66 15.85
N GLU A 198 2.77 16.67 16.04
CA GLU A 198 1.80 17.66 15.57
C GLU A 198 2.28 18.60 14.45
N SER A 199 2.27 18.10 13.22
CA SER A 199 2.01 18.87 11.99
C SER A 199 2.32 17.97 10.81
N ALA A 200 1.45 17.98 9.80
CA ALA A 200 1.73 17.38 8.49
C ALA A 200 2.84 18.14 7.73
N GLU A 201 3.56 19.07 8.36
CA GLU A 201 4.23 20.18 7.69
C GLU A 201 5.59 20.62 8.28
N ALA A 202 6.13 19.95 9.31
CA ALA A 202 7.46 20.29 9.81
C ALA A 202 8.58 19.74 8.90
N ALA A 203 8.89 20.52 7.86
CA ALA A 203 10.12 20.55 7.07
C ALA A 203 10.66 19.19 6.56
N GLY A 204 10.20 18.75 5.39
CA GLY A 204 10.88 17.73 4.60
C GLY A 204 10.52 16.26 4.89
N GLY A 205 9.49 16.01 5.71
CA GLY A 205 8.95 14.67 5.98
C GLY A 205 8.25 14.03 4.79
N LEU A 206 9.03 13.54 3.83
CA LEU A 206 8.65 12.59 2.76
C LEU A 206 7.28 12.87 2.14
N ALA A 207 7.23 13.91 1.32
CA ALA A 207 6.07 14.38 0.56
C ALA A 207 5.50 13.40 -0.50
N VAL A 208 5.71 12.10 -0.30
CA VAL A 208 5.11 11.00 -1.04
C VAL A 208 3.58 11.12 -1.01
N ALA A 209 3.01 11.35 0.19
CA ALA A 209 1.57 11.42 0.41
C ALA A 209 0.86 12.51 -0.43
N HIS A 210 1.55 13.61 -0.74
CA HIS A 210 1.00 14.69 -1.57
C HIS A 210 1.08 14.41 -3.07
N ILE A 211 1.85 13.41 -3.49
CA ILE A 211 2.03 13.08 -4.91
C ILE A 211 1.04 12.00 -5.33
N VAL A 212 0.95 10.94 -4.54
CA VAL A 212 0.14 9.74 -4.83
C VAL A 212 -1.37 9.98 -4.76
N ASP A 213 -2.18 9.01 -5.19
CA ASP A 213 -3.65 9.14 -5.17
C ASP A 213 -4.24 8.94 -3.78
N GLY A 214 -3.54 8.25 -2.89
CA GLY A 214 -3.98 8.04 -1.52
C GLY A 214 -2.89 7.45 -0.64
N THR A 215 -3.09 7.56 0.68
CA THR A 215 -2.12 7.11 1.67
C THR A 215 -2.78 6.23 2.72
N ILE A 216 -2.17 5.08 2.97
CA ILE A 216 -2.48 4.15 4.05
C ILE A 216 -1.36 4.30 5.08
N VAL A 217 -1.73 4.60 6.33
CA VAL A 217 -0.79 4.77 7.43
C VAL A 217 -0.88 3.56 8.34
N MET A 218 0.26 2.91 8.56
CA MET A 218 0.43 1.82 9.52
C MET A 218 1.27 2.31 10.69
N ASP A 219 0.75 2.13 11.90
CA ASP A 219 1.38 2.58 13.13
C ASP A 219 1.53 1.44 14.14
N LYS A 220 2.46 1.59 15.08
CA LYS A 220 2.68 0.67 16.20
C LYS A 220 2.92 1.46 17.48
N LYS A 221 2.37 0.97 18.59
CA LYS A 221 2.57 1.55 19.91
C LYS A 221 2.93 0.45 20.90
N LEU A 222 4.06 0.63 21.58
CA LEU A 222 4.44 -0.20 22.73
C LEU A 222 3.54 0.18 23.91
N ILE A 223 3.02 -0.82 24.61
CA ILE A 223 2.22 -0.61 25.82
C ILE A 223 3.17 -0.52 27.00
N GLU A 224 3.30 0.66 27.59
CA GLU A 224 4.30 0.94 28.63
C GLU A 224 3.68 1.22 30.00
N SER A 225 2.41 1.65 30.04
CA SER A 225 1.73 2.00 31.29
C SER A 225 0.53 1.12 31.60
N ARG A 226 0.16 1.06 32.89
CA ARG A 226 -1.08 0.40 33.33
C ARG A 226 -2.34 1.02 32.72
N TRP A 227 -2.32 2.32 32.46
CA TRP A 227 -3.44 3.00 31.79
C TRP A 227 -3.61 2.50 30.36
N GLU A 228 -2.52 2.39 29.59
CA GLU A 228 -2.56 1.85 28.22
C GLU A 228 -2.93 0.37 28.20
N MET A 229 -2.41 -0.41 29.15
CA MET A 229 -2.77 -1.82 29.30
C MET A 229 -4.28 -2.00 29.46
N ASN A 230 -4.90 -1.15 30.29
CA ASN A 230 -6.34 -1.15 30.50
C ASN A 230 -7.10 -0.64 29.27
N LEU A 231 -6.64 0.45 28.65
CA LEU A 231 -7.29 1.06 27.48
C LEU A 231 -7.29 0.13 26.26
N TYR A 232 -6.14 -0.43 25.93
CA TYR A 232 -5.97 -1.25 24.73
C TYR A 232 -6.18 -2.74 25.00
N ASN A 233 -6.45 -3.14 26.24
CA ASN A 233 -6.58 -4.55 26.64
C ASN A 233 -5.40 -5.41 26.17
N ARG A 234 -4.19 -4.92 26.42
CA ARG A 234 -2.94 -5.52 25.97
C ARG A 234 -1.91 -5.47 27.09
N PRO A 235 -1.17 -6.56 27.37
CA PRO A 235 -0.22 -6.56 28.48
C PRO A 235 0.88 -5.52 28.25
N ILE A 236 1.41 -4.97 29.34
CA ILE A 236 2.60 -4.12 29.30
C ILE A 236 3.73 -4.90 28.62
N GLY A 237 4.47 -4.22 27.74
CA GLY A 237 5.52 -4.81 26.90
C GLY A 237 5.02 -5.37 25.57
N SER A 238 3.72 -5.47 25.35
CA SER A 238 3.17 -5.84 24.03
C SER A 238 2.98 -4.62 23.12
N VAL A 239 2.73 -4.88 21.84
CA VAL A 239 2.57 -3.84 20.81
C VAL A 239 1.17 -3.89 20.23
N ILE A 240 0.48 -2.76 20.22
CA ILE A 240 -0.73 -2.57 19.42
C ILE A 240 -0.35 -2.00 18.05
N ARG A 241 -0.93 -2.53 16.98
CA ARG A 241 -0.73 -2.04 15.62
C ARG A 241 -2.03 -1.53 15.04
N THR A 242 -1.95 -0.44 14.30
CA THR A 242 -3.13 0.17 13.66
C THR A 242 -2.87 0.51 12.20
N VAL A 243 -3.91 0.43 11.39
CA VAL A 243 -3.92 0.84 9.99
C VAL A 243 -5.06 1.81 9.75
N ARG A 244 -4.83 2.89 9.02
CA ARG A 244 -5.88 3.83 8.60
C ARG A 244 -5.64 4.30 7.17
N ILE A 245 -6.70 4.71 6.49
CA ILE A 245 -6.59 5.41 5.21
C ILE A 245 -6.66 6.90 5.51
N ASP A 246 -5.54 7.60 5.32
CA ASP A 246 -5.40 9.02 5.64
C ASP A 246 -6.07 9.91 4.57
N GLY A 247 -6.08 9.45 3.32
CA GLY A 247 -6.72 10.13 2.21
C GLY A 247 -6.78 9.28 0.95
N CYS A 248 -7.81 9.49 0.11
CA CYS A 248 -7.88 8.96 -1.26
C CYS A 248 -8.59 9.95 -2.19
N ARG A 249 -7.98 10.28 -3.32
CA ARG A 249 -8.49 11.24 -4.33
C ARG A 249 -9.56 10.64 -5.24
N LEU A 250 -9.58 9.32 -5.39
CA LEU A 250 -10.40 8.65 -6.40
C LEU A 250 -11.76 8.21 -5.87
N THR A 251 -11.87 7.98 -4.56
CA THR A 251 -13.05 7.37 -3.95
C THR A 251 -13.07 7.69 -2.46
N GLY A 252 -14.24 7.60 -1.82
CA GLY A 252 -14.29 7.79 -0.37
C GLY A 252 -13.77 6.55 0.38
N HIS A 253 -13.31 6.75 1.61
CA HIS A 253 -12.60 5.72 2.38
C HIS A 253 -12.75 5.87 3.90
N ASP A 254 -12.60 4.76 4.63
CA ASP A 254 -12.79 4.75 6.08
C ASP A 254 -11.58 5.42 6.74
N ALA A 255 -11.84 6.57 7.35
CA ALA A 255 -10.81 7.37 8.00
C ALA A 255 -10.49 6.89 9.42
N ARG A 256 -11.28 5.96 9.97
CA ARG A 256 -11.04 5.42 11.31
C ARG A 256 -9.73 4.62 11.35
N SER A 257 -9.08 4.62 12.50
CA SER A 257 -7.95 3.73 12.76
C SER A 257 -8.47 2.34 13.09
N TRP A 258 -7.98 1.32 12.38
CA TRP A 258 -8.33 -0.08 12.60
C TRP A 258 -7.17 -0.82 13.26
N VAL A 259 -7.48 -1.64 14.25
CA VAL A 259 -6.50 -2.51 14.89
C VAL A 259 -6.26 -3.73 14.02
N PHE A 260 -5.01 -4.13 13.86
CA PHE A 260 -4.65 -5.36 13.19
C PHE A 260 -3.57 -6.12 13.95
N GLU A 261 -3.48 -7.41 13.66
CA GLU A 261 -2.45 -8.30 14.17
C GLU A 261 -1.63 -8.88 13.02
N ILE A 262 -0.38 -9.21 13.31
CA ILE A 262 0.44 -10.05 12.44
C ILE A 262 0.29 -11.48 12.95
N SER A 263 -0.22 -12.37 12.10
CA SER A 263 -0.44 -13.78 12.41
C SER A 263 0.89 -14.54 12.59
N PRO A 264 0.87 -15.76 13.17
CA PRO A 264 2.05 -16.62 13.23
C PRO A 264 2.67 -16.94 11.85
N GLY A 265 1.87 -16.96 10.79
CA GLY A 265 2.34 -17.12 9.41
C GLY A 265 2.86 -15.83 8.77
N GLY A 266 2.97 -14.74 9.53
CA GLY A 266 3.45 -13.46 9.03
C GLY A 266 2.46 -12.75 8.10
N THR A 267 1.15 -12.86 8.34
CA THR A 267 0.12 -12.17 7.53
C THR A 267 -0.64 -11.14 8.36
N ILE A 268 -1.25 -10.14 7.73
CA ILE A 268 -2.06 -9.13 8.41
C ILE A 268 -3.51 -9.60 8.52
N ASN A 269 -4.01 -9.58 9.76
CA ASN A 269 -5.42 -9.74 10.07
C ASN A 269 -5.97 -8.45 10.69
N ILE A 270 -6.78 -7.71 9.93
CA ILE A 270 -7.44 -6.49 10.41
C ILE A 270 -8.70 -6.86 11.18
N ILE A 271 -8.81 -6.39 12.43
CA ILE A 271 -9.78 -6.88 13.39
C ILE A 271 -11.03 -5.99 13.40
N SER A 272 -10.90 -4.77 13.89
CA SER A 272 -11.99 -3.82 14.10
C SER A 272 -11.46 -2.39 14.17
N PRO A 273 -12.32 -1.37 14.06
CA PRO A 273 -11.99 0.00 14.44
C PRO A 273 -11.45 0.06 15.87
N LEU A 274 -10.54 0.99 16.13
CA LEU A 274 -9.90 1.18 17.43
C LEU A 274 -10.93 1.55 18.51
N GLU A 275 -11.92 2.38 18.17
CA GLU A 275 -13.04 2.73 19.05
C GLU A 275 -13.78 1.47 19.53
N GLU A 276 -14.12 0.57 18.60
CA GLU A 276 -14.81 -0.68 18.90
C GLU A 276 -13.90 -1.62 19.70
N PHE A 277 -12.62 -1.70 19.33
CA PHE A 277 -11.63 -2.54 20.00
C PHE A 277 -11.47 -2.17 21.49
N ILE A 278 -11.48 -0.88 21.80
CA ILE A 278 -11.42 -0.37 23.18
C ILE A 278 -12.76 -0.62 23.92
N SER A 279 -13.89 -0.44 23.23
CA SER A 279 -15.23 -0.55 23.84
C SER A 279 -15.66 -1.97 24.24
N ARG A 280 -15.15 -3.02 23.59
CA ARG A 280 -15.52 -4.44 23.83
C ARG A 280 -15.30 -4.95 25.27
N ARG A 281 -14.68 -4.15 26.14
CA ARG A 281 -14.50 -4.44 27.57
C ARG A 281 -15.43 -3.64 28.49
N GLN A 282 -16.13 -2.61 28.02
CA GLN A 282 -17.10 -1.92 28.87
C GLN A 282 -18.37 -2.76 29.11
N GLU A 283 -18.59 -3.78 28.29
CA GLU A 283 -19.76 -4.66 28.31
C GLU A 283 -19.50 -6.04 28.96
N GLY A 284 -18.28 -6.32 29.44
CA GLY A 284 -17.91 -7.60 30.07
C GLY A 284 -17.10 -7.42 31.34
#